data_AF-A0A8T4D2A2-F1
#
_entry.id   AF-A0A8T4D2A2-F1
#
_cell.length_a   1.000
_cell.length_b   1.000
_cell.length_c   1.000
_cell.angle_alpha   90.00
_cell.angle_beta   90.00
_cell.angle_gamma   90.00
#
_symmetry.space_group_name_H-M   'P 1'
#
loop_
_entity.id
_entity.type
_entity.pdbx_description
1 polymer ?
#
loop_
_entity_poly.entity_id
_entity_poly.type
_entity_poly.pdbx_seq_one_letter_code
_entity_poly.pdbx_strand_id
1 'polypeptide(L)'
;MSTEPFKLKDVLYGLVVPILVAVLILLFPTVIRSALDGFFPPPDMMTGDPGSPYAFITVIFTHGFALMVMFGVPLILGLIWNKWAGGAAGFIMGTLLYLANAGYNIFFSFEAFGVDGIMNLYRDPSFIGNYIIGGILIGYIAGALNNKSYNFKRMLGASLTAGITVGVMQFVLNMTIAFSAWMSQADPFTAFYQVLLPMVILGILAPIIAKVFTWYGLMPGGHS
;
A
#
# COMPACT_ATOMS: atom_id res chain seq x y z
N MET A 1 41.17 -2.14 -3.28
CA MET A 1 40.35 -2.26 -2.05
C MET A 1 40.02 -3.73 -1.86
N SER A 2 40.43 -4.34 -0.75
CA SER A 2 39.92 -5.65 -0.37
C SER A 2 38.46 -5.51 0.04
N THR A 3 37.58 -6.34 -0.50
CA THR A 3 36.18 -6.44 -0.07
C THR A 3 36.13 -6.76 1.43
N GLU A 4 35.29 -6.04 2.18
CA GLU A 4 35.08 -6.36 3.60
C GLU A 4 34.57 -7.80 3.74
N PRO A 5 35.05 -8.55 4.75
CA PRO A 5 34.56 -9.89 5.01
C PRO A 5 33.12 -9.86 5.49
N PHE A 6 32.35 -10.88 5.10
CA PHE A 6 30.95 -11.05 5.43
C PHE A 6 30.73 -11.11 6.96
N LYS A 7 29.88 -10.22 7.49
CA LYS A 7 29.58 -10.08 8.92
C LYS A 7 28.24 -10.71 9.26
N LEU A 8 28.05 -11.09 10.53
CA LEU A 8 26.75 -11.59 11.03
C LEU A 8 25.61 -10.59 10.81
N LYS A 9 25.93 -9.29 10.82
CA LYS A 9 24.98 -8.22 10.49
C LYS A 9 24.47 -8.32 9.05
N ASP A 10 25.30 -8.77 8.11
CA ASP A 10 24.90 -8.94 6.71
C ASP A 10 23.88 -10.08 6.57
N VAL A 11 24.01 -11.15 7.36
CA VAL A 11 22.99 -12.21 7.47
C VAL A 11 21.69 -11.68 8.10
N LEU A 12 21.80 -10.91 9.19
CA LEU A 12 20.65 -10.37 9.88
C LEU A 12 19.83 -9.45 8.96
N TYR A 13 20.48 -8.47 8.33
CA TYR A 13 19.80 -7.47 7.49
C TYR A 13 19.49 -7.98 6.08
N GLY A 14 20.32 -8.87 5.53
CA GLY A 14 20.15 -9.41 4.17
C GLY A 14 19.22 -10.61 4.07
N LEU A 15 19.00 -11.35 5.17
CA LEU A 15 18.19 -12.57 5.16
C LEU A 15 17.13 -12.59 6.27
N VAL A 16 17.53 -12.48 7.53
CA VAL A 16 16.60 -12.68 8.67
C VAL A 16 15.50 -11.63 8.70
N VAL A 17 15.86 -10.35 8.58
CA VAL A 17 14.89 -9.25 8.55
C VAL A 17 13.94 -9.36 7.36
N PRO A 18 14.41 -9.57 6.10
CA PRO A 18 13.51 -9.82 4.98
C PRO A 18 12.56 -11.01 5.17
N ILE A 19 13.05 -12.14 5.74
CA ILE A 19 12.21 -13.31 6.02
C ILE A 19 11.14 -12.98 7.07
N LEU A 20 11.52 -12.32 8.17
CA LEU A 20 10.56 -11.91 9.20
C LEU A 20 9.49 -10.97 8.63
N VAL A 21 9.90 -10.02 7.78
CA VAL A 21 8.97 -9.13 7.09
C VAL A 21 8.06 -9.93 6.15
N ALA A 22 8.58 -10.89 5.39
CA ALA A 22 7.78 -11.76 4.53
C ALA A 22 6.75 -12.57 5.33
N VAL A 23 7.15 -13.16 6.47
CA VAL A 23 6.24 -13.88 7.37
C VAL A 23 5.15 -12.95 7.90
N LEU A 24 5.50 -11.74 8.34
CA LEU A 24 4.51 -10.77 8.82
C LEU A 24 3.54 -10.34 7.71
N ILE A 25 4.04 -10.11 6.49
CA ILE A 25 3.21 -9.76 5.33
C ILE A 25 2.25 -10.91 5.00
N LEU A 26 2.69 -12.17 5.06
CA LEU A 26 1.85 -13.34 4.79
C LEU A 26 0.84 -13.61 5.91
N LEU A 27 1.21 -13.34 7.17
CA LEU A 27 0.36 -13.57 8.34
C LEU A 27 -0.97 -12.79 8.24
N PHE A 28 -0.93 -11.55 7.71
CA PHE A 28 -2.12 -10.70 7.58
C PHE A 28 -3.22 -11.32 6.68
N PRO A 29 -2.97 -11.63 5.40
CA PRO A 29 -3.99 -12.21 4.52
C PRO A 29 -4.28 -13.68 4.82
N THR A 30 -3.34 -14.46 5.38
CA THR A 30 -3.55 -15.92 5.55
C THR A 30 -4.13 -16.30 6.91
N VAL A 31 -3.76 -15.62 7.99
CA VAL A 31 -4.18 -15.97 9.35
C VAL A 31 -5.10 -14.90 9.92
N ILE A 32 -4.66 -13.63 9.91
CA ILE A 32 -5.43 -12.54 10.55
C ILE A 32 -6.74 -12.31 9.82
N ARG A 33 -6.75 -12.31 8.48
CA ARG A 33 -7.99 -12.15 7.70
C ARG A 33 -9.00 -13.25 8.04
N SER A 34 -8.58 -14.52 8.02
CA SER A 34 -9.47 -15.64 8.34
C SER A 34 -10.03 -15.54 9.76
N ALA A 35 -9.21 -15.14 10.74
CA ALA A 35 -9.67 -14.89 12.11
C ALA A 35 -10.68 -13.73 12.17
N LEU A 36 -10.41 -12.61 11.49
CA LEU A 36 -11.29 -11.45 11.45
C LEU A 36 -12.62 -11.76 10.72
N ASP A 37 -12.59 -12.53 9.63
CA ASP A 37 -13.79 -13.00 8.93
C ASP A 37 -14.62 -13.94 9.84
N GLY A 38 -14.00 -14.65 10.79
CA GLY A 38 -14.72 -15.42 11.81
C GLY A 38 -15.48 -14.55 12.82
N PHE A 39 -14.92 -13.39 13.21
CA PHE A 39 -15.57 -12.45 14.14
C PHE A 39 -16.52 -11.47 13.45
N PHE A 40 -16.21 -11.10 12.21
CA PHE A 40 -16.92 -10.12 11.39
C PHE A 40 -17.16 -10.72 9.99
N PRO A 41 -18.05 -11.71 9.86
CA PRO A 41 -18.28 -12.40 8.61
C PRO A 41 -18.68 -11.43 7.49
N PRO A 42 -18.07 -11.55 6.29
CA PRO A 42 -18.47 -10.75 5.14
C PRO A 42 -19.88 -11.17 4.67
N PRO A 43 -20.56 -10.29 3.91
CA PRO A 43 -21.80 -10.67 3.24
C PRO A 43 -21.54 -11.81 2.25
N ASP A 44 -22.42 -12.81 2.24
CA ASP A 44 -22.34 -13.93 1.31
C ASP A 44 -23.33 -13.74 0.17
N MET A 45 -22.81 -13.50 -1.03
CA MET A 45 -23.62 -13.27 -2.22
C MET A 45 -24.28 -14.55 -2.74
N MET A 46 -23.79 -15.75 -2.38
CA MET A 46 -24.36 -17.02 -2.82
C MET A 46 -25.52 -17.46 -1.94
N THR A 47 -25.42 -17.24 -0.63
CA THR A 47 -26.49 -17.60 0.32
C THR A 47 -27.44 -16.44 0.62
N GLY A 48 -27.06 -15.21 0.28
CA GLY A 48 -27.81 -14.00 0.60
C GLY A 48 -27.69 -13.57 2.07
N ASP A 49 -26.74 -14.14 2.82
CA ASP A 49 -26.47 -13.74 4.20
C ASP A 49 -25.96 -12.28 4.21
N PRO A 50 -26.64 -11.35 4.92
CA PRO A 50 -26.22 -9.97 5.00
C PRO A 50 -24.84 -9.78 5.66
N GLY A 51 -24.34 -10.79 6.38
CA GLY A 51 -23.06 -10.72 7.09
C GLY A 51 -23.09 -9.77 8.28
N SER A 52 -21.90 -9.49 8.84
CA SER A 52 -21.76 -8.58 9.98
C SER A 52 -21.79 -7.12 9.53
N PRO A 53 -22.51 -6.22 10.24
CA PRO A 53 -22.44 -4.78 9.99
C PRO A 53 -21.04 -4.20 10.27
N TYR A 54 -20.17 -4.97 10.93
CA TYR A 54 -18.79 -4.60 11.26
C TYR A 54 -17.76 -5.23 10.31
N ALA A 55 -18.17 -5.91 9.23
CA ALA A 55 -17.26 -6.51 8.25
C ALA A 55 -16.25 -5.51 7.64
N PHE A 56 -16.58 -4.21 7.65
CA PHE A 56 -15.66 -3.14 7.22
C PHE A 56 -14.35 -3.10 8.04
N ILE A 57 -14.37 -3.56 9.30
CA ILE A 57 -13.18 -3.63 10.16
C ILE A 57 -12.14 -4.57 9.56
N THR A 58 -12.58 -5.74 9.08
CA THR A 58 -11.70 -6.70 8.41
C THR A 58 -11.04 -6.07 7.19
N VAL A 59 -11.79 -5.28 6.43
CA VAL A 59 -11.29 -4.62 5.23
C VAL A 59 -10.27 -3.52 5.54
N ILE A 60 -10.48 -2.74 6.61
CA ILE A 60 -9.51 -1.74 7.07
C ILE A 60 -8.18 -2.41 7.45
N PHE A 61 -8.24 -3.45 8.27
CA PHE A 61 -7.03 -4.11 8.80
C PHE A 61 -6.30 -5.00 7.79
N THR A 62 -6.95 -5.40 6.71
CA THR A 62 -6.33 -6.20 5.65
C THR A 62 -5.95 -5.33 4.46
N HIS A 63 -6.93 -4.78 3.75
CA HIS A 63 -6.72 -4.05 2.50
C HIS A 63 -6.14 -2.65 2.74
N GLY A 64 -6.70 -1.92 3.72
CA GLY A 64 -6.19 -0.60 4.10
C GLY A 64 -4.73 -0.67 4.60
N PHE A 65 -4.42 -1.64 5.45
CA PHE A 65 -3.05 -1.86 5.94
C PHE A 65 -2.08 -2.27 4.82
N ALA A 66 -2.49 -3.18 3.92
CA ALA A 66 -1.67 -3.56 2.77
C ALA A 66 -1.34 -2.34 1.88
N LEU A 67 -2.33 -1.48 1.63
CA LEU A 67 -2.10 -0.21 0.92
C LEU A 67 -1.11 0.69 1.67
N MET A 68 -1.22 0.82 2.99
CA MET A 68 -0.28 1.61 3.77
C MET A 68 1.17 1.10 3.67
N VAL A 69 1.37 -0.23 3.68
CA VAL A 69 2.71 -0.82 3.48
C VAL A 69 3.21 -0.53 2.07
N MET A 70 2.35 -0.75 1.07
CA MET A 70 2.74 -0.62 -0.34
C MET A 70 3.08 0.81 -0.74
N PHE A 71 2.33 1.78 -0.24
CA PHE A 71 2.56 3.21 -0.49
C PHE A 71 3.58 3.79 0.50
N GLY A 72 3.80 3.14 1.64
CA GLY A 72 4.73 3.58 2.66
C GLY A 72 6.18 3.51 2.21
N VAL A 73 6.58 2.44 1.52
CA VAL A 73 7.95 2.31 0.98
C VAL A 73 8.31 3.45 0.02
N PRO A 74 7.56 3.72 -1.07
CA PRO A 74 7.90 4.82 -1.98
C PRO A 74 7.82 6.19 -1.31
N LEU A 75 6.88 6.39 -0.39
CA LEU A 75 6.77 7.62 0.40
C LEU A 75 8.01 7.84 1.26
N ILE A 76 8.43 6.83 2.04
CA ILE A 76 9.64 6.88 2.87
C ILE A 76 10.89 7.11 2.01
N LEU A 77 11.04 6.39 0.90
CA LEU A 77 12.16 6.57 -0.04
C LEU A 77 12.16 7.96 -0.68
N GLY A 78 10.99 8.52 -0.97
CA GLY A 78 10.84 9.90 -1.38
C GLY A 78 11.38 10.86 -0.33
N LEU A 79 10.97 10.70 0.93
CA LEU A 79 11.39 11.54 2.05
C LEU A 79 12.89 11.46 2.31
N ILE A 80 13.47 10.26 2.38
CA ILE A 80 14.88 10.07 2.81
C ILE A 80 15.88 10.23 1.65
N TRP A 81 15.49 9.90 0.42
CA TRP A 81 16.43 9.83 -0.70
C TRP A 81 16.22 10.97 -1.70
N ASN A 82 15.13 10.93 -2.47
CA ASN A 82 14.70 11.98 -3.40
C ASN A 82 13.43 11.55 -4.17
N LYS A 83 12.86 12.50 -4.92
CA LYS A 83 11.68 12.30 -5.79
C LYS A 83 11.80 11.14 -6.79
N TRP A 84 12.99 10.89 -7.34
CA TRP A 84 13.19 9.81 -8.32
C TRP A 84 13.22 8.44 -7.65
N ALA A 85 13.90 8.32 -6.51
CA ALA A 85 13.91 7.09 -5.72
C ALA A 85 12.49 6.74 -5.23
N GLY A 86 11.76 7.73 -4.71
CA GLY A 86 10.36 7.56 -4.31
C GLY A 86 9.46 7.17 -5.48
N GLY A 87 9.56 7.88 -6.62
CA GLY A 87 8.75 7.60 -7.81
C GLY A 87 9.05 6.23 -8.45
N ALA A 88 10.32 5.83 -8.54
CA ALA A 88 10.73 4.55 -9.09
C ALA A 88 10.31 3.37 -8.21
N ALA A 89 10.50 3.48 -6.89
CA ALA A 89 9.95 2.50 -5.95
C ALA A 89 8.42 2.43 -6.06
N GLY A 90 7.79 3.59 -6.26
CA GLY A 90 6.35 3.71 -6.43
C GLY A 90 5.83 2.97 -7.65
N PHE A 91 6.52 3.11 -8.78
CA PHE A 91 6.23 2.36 -10.00
C PHE A 91 6.33 0.85 -9.76
N ILE A 92 7.44 0.36 -9.20
CA ILE A 92 7.67 -1.07 -8.98
C ILE A 92 6.61 -1.65 -8.04
N MET A 93 6.42 -1.02 -6.88
CA MET A 93 5.45 -1.44 -5.87
C MET A 93 4.02 -1.40 -6.42
N GLY A 94 3.66 -0.32 -7.12
CA GLY A 94 2.36 -0.14 -7.73
C GLY A 94 2.05 -1.17 -8.81
N THR A 95 3.02 -1.48 -9.68
CA THR A 95 2.87 -2.50 -10.73
C THR A 95 2.74 -3.90 -10.13
N LEU A 96 3.52 -4.23 -9.09
CA LEU A 96 3.40 -5.52 -8.41
C LEU A 96 2.04 -5.66 -7.72
N LEU A 97 1.55 -4.60 -7.06
CA LEU A 97 0.24 -4.59 -6.44
C LEU A 97 -0.89 -4.73 -7.47
N TYR A 98 -0.76 -4.07 -8.62
CA TYR A 98 -1.68 -4.21 -9.75
C TYR A 98 -1.76 -5.65 -10.22
N LEU A 99 -0.62 -6.31 -10.46
CA LEU A 99 -0.58 -7.70 -10.90
C LEU A 99 -1.14 -8.66 -9.84
N ALA A 100 -0.81 -8.45 -8.56
CA ALA A 100 -1.31 -9.27 -7.46
C ALA A 100 -2.84 -9.18 -7.33
N ASN A 101 -3.41 -7.97 -7.42
CA ASN A 101 -4.86 -7.78 -7.38
C ASN A 101 -5.55 -8.35 -8.63
N ALA A 102 -4.95 -8.20 -9.81
CA ALA A 102 -5.49 -8.79 -11.02
C ALA A 102 -5.58 -10.32 -10.91
N GLY A 103 -4.50 -10.98 -10.43
CA GLY A 103 -4.49 -12.43 -10.22
C GLY A 103 -5.53 -12.91 -9.20
N TYR A 104 -5.64 -12.23 -8.06
CA TYR A 104 -6.63 -12.56 -7.01
C TYR A 104 -8.07 -12.51 -7.55
N ASN A 105 -8.41 -11.48 -8.30
CA ASN A 105 -9.79 -11.30 -8.77
C ASN A 105 -10.16 -12.25 -9.91
N ILE A 106 -9.21 -12.61 -10.79
CA ILE A 106 -9.44 -13.64 -11.81
C ILE A 106 -9.78 -14.97 -11.13
N PHE A 107 -9.04 -15.33 -10.08
CA PHE A 107 -9.30 -16.55 -9.30
C PHE A 107 -10.68 -16.52 -8.62
N PHE A 108 -11.01 -15.42 -7.93
CA PHE A 108 -12.32 -15.26 -7.29
C PHE A 108 -13.47 -15.38 -8.29
N SER A 109 -13.34 -14.78 -9.47
CA SER A 109 -14.36 -14.85 -10.53
C SER A 109 -14.60 -16.28 -10.99
N PHE A 110 -13.52 -17.05 -11.12
CA PHE A 110 -13.59 -18.44 -11.53
C PHE A 110 -14.24 -19.30 -10.44
N GLU A 111 -13.81 -19.18 -9.18
CA GLU A 111 -14.36 -19.97 -8.07
C GLU A 111 -15.82 -19.64 -7.74
N ALA A 112 -16.17 -18.35 -7.65
CA ALA A 112 -17.48 -17.94 -7.17
C ALA A 112 -18.57 -17.97 -8.26
N PHE A 113 -18.18 -17.88 -9.53
CA PHE A 113 -19.15 -17.73 -10.62
C PHE A 113 -18.97 -18.74 -11.76
N GLY A 114 -17.89 -19.52 -11.77
CA GLY A 114 -17.64 -20.53 -12.80
C GLY A 114 -17.49 -19.95 -14.21
N VAL A 115 -17.28 -18.63 -14.33
CA VAL A 115 -17.15 -17.96 -15.62
C VAL A 115 -15.76 -17.33 -15.77
N ASP A 116 -15.07 -17.76 -16.82
CA ASP A 116 -13.81 -17.17 -17.24
C ASP A 116 -14.07 -15.81 -17.91
N GLY A 117 -13.52 -14.73 -17.36
CA GLY A 117 -13.47 -13.43 -18.03
C GLY A 117 -14.60 -12.41 -17.81
N ILE A 118 -15.64 -12.70 -16.99
CA ILE A 118 -16.65 -11.67 -16.67
C ILE A 118 -16.09 -10.59 -15.73
N MET A 119 -15.24 -10.94 -14.75
CA MET A 119 -14.63 -9.97 -13.81
C MET A 119 -13.11 -9.89 -14.01
N ASN A 120 -12.75 -9.42 -15.21
CA ASN A 120 -11.37 -9.15 -15.54
C ASN A 120 -10.96 -7.74 -15.05
N LEU A 121 -10.18 -7.67 -13.97
CA LEU A 121 -9.66 -6.41 -13.42
C LEU A 121 -8.76 -5.63 -14.39
N TYR A 122 -8.17 -6.29 -15.41
CA TYR A 122 -7.44 -5.59 -16.46
C TYR A 122 -8.33 -4.63 -17.28
N ARG A 123 -9.65 -4.75 -17.16
CA ARG A 123 -10.63 -3.91 -17.84
C ARG A 123 -10.95 -2.62 -17.09
N ASP A 124 -10.60 -2.50 -15.81
CA ASP A 124 -10.88 -1.32 -15.01
C ASP A 124 -9.65 -0.38 -14.96
N PRO A 125 -9.69 0.76 -15.67
CA PRO A 125 -8.55 1.68 -15.73
C PRO A 125 -8.28 2.41 -14.41
N SER A 126 -9.23 2.40 -13.45
CA SER A 126 -9.01 2.99 -12.12
C SER A 126 -7.86 2.32 -11.38
N PHE A 127 -7.58 1.03 -11.64
CA PHE A 127 -6.48 0.29 -11.01
C PHE A 127 -5.09 0.79 -11.42
N ILE A 128 -4.93 1.22 -12.68
CA ILE A 128 -3.70 1.85 -13.15
C ILE A 128 -3.49 3.17 -12.40
N GLY A 129 -4.54 3.98 -12.32
CA GLY A 129 -4.52 5.24 -11.57
C GLY A 129 -4.24 5.02 -10.08
N ASN A 130 -4.92 4.05 -9.49
CA ASN A 130 -4.85 3.77 -8.06
C ASN A 130 -3.47 3.28 -7.64
N TYR A 131 -2.96 2.25 -8.30
CA TYR A 131 -1.78 1.55 -7.82
C TYR A 131 -0.50 2.03 -8.48
N ILE A 132 -0.48 2.12 -9.81
CA ILE A 132 0.74 2.47 -10.54
C ILE A 132 0.99 3.98 -10.45
N ILE A 133 0.03 4.78 -10.92
CA ILE A 133 0.17 6.24 -10.91
C ILE A 133 0.18 6.76 -9.46
N GLY A 134 -0.71 6.26 -8.60
CA GLY A 134 -0.71 6.59 -7.18
C GLY A 134 0.63 6.29 -6.50
N GLY A 135 1.21 5.11 -6.76
CA GLY A 135 2.51 4.72 -6.22
C GLY A 135 3.63 5.67 -6.66
N ILE A 136 3.69 6.00 -7.96
CA ILE A 136 4.66 6.98 -8.49
C ILE A 136 4.49 8.34 -7.81
N LEU A 137 3.26 8.84 -7.77
CA LEU A 137 2.96 10.18 -7.28
C LEU A 137 3.26 10.32 -5.78
N ILE A 138 2.91 9.34 -4.95
CA ILE A 138 3.13 9.46 -3.50
C ILE A 138 4.61 9.64 -3.18
N GLY A 139 5.48 8.84 -3.80
CA GLY A 139 6.92 8.91 -3.58
C GLY A 139 7.55 10.14 -4.22
N TYR A 140 7.11 10.49 -5.44
CA TYR A 140 7.65 11.64 -6.17
C TYR A 140 7.30 12.97 -5.49
N ILE A 141 6.02 13.18 -5.11
CA ILE A 141 5.56 14.40 -4.44
C ILE A 141 6.28 14.56 -3.10
N ALA A 142 6.33 13.50 -2.29
CA ALA A 142 7.01 13.56 -0.99
C ALA A 142 8.49 13.91 -1.13
N GLY A 143 9.20 13.30 -2.08
CA GLY A 143 10.61 13.61 -2.31
C GLY A 143 10.86 14.98 -2.91
N ALA A 144 9.95 15.47 -3.76
CA ALA A 144 10.05 16.80 -4.36
C ALA A 144 9.84 17.90 -3.31
N LEU A 145 8.80 17.76 -2.49
CA LEU A 145 8.47 18.74 -1.44
C LEU A 145 9.46 18.69 -0.27
N ASN A 146 9.90 17.49 0.14
CA ASN A 146 10.89 17.36 1.21
C ASN A 146 12.26 17.89 0.79
N ASN A 147 12.64 17.73 -0.48
CA ASN A 147 13.89 18.21 -1.06
C ASN A 147 15.12 17.90 -0.18
N LYS A 148 15.25 16.64 0.25
CA LYS A 148 16.35 16.14 1.11
C LYS A 148 16.46 16.86 2.46
N SER A 149 15.38 17.46 2.96
CA SER A 149 15.36 18.05 4.30
C SER A 149 15.20 16.99 5.38
N TYR A 150 15.95 17.14 6.48
CA TYR A 150 15.83 16.30 7.68
C TYR A 150 14.97 16.93 8.78
N ASN A 151 14.39 18.10 8.50
CA ASN A 151 13.48 18.75 9.44
C ASN A 151 12.15 17.99 9.46
N PHE A 152 11.79 17.46 10.62
CA PHE A 152 10.57 16.66 10.78
C PHE A 152 9.31 17.41 10.35
N LYS A 153 9.21 18.73 10.60
CA LYS A 153 8.04 19.53 10.17
C LYS A 153 7.89 19.53 8.64
N ARG A 154 9.02 19.61 7.92
CA ARG A 154 9.01 19.58 6.46
C ARG A 154 8.71 18.18 5.92
N MET A 155 9.27 17.14 6.55
CA MET A 155 8.96 15.75 6.20
C MET A 155 7.47 15.45 6.40
N LEU A 156 6.90 15.89 7.53
CA LEU A 156 5.49 15.75 7.83
C LEU A 156 4.62 16.50 6.80
N GLY A 157 4.95 17.76 6.49
CA GLY A 157 4.22 18.52 5.48
C GLY A 157 4.27 17.86 4.10
N ALA A 158 5.46 17.47 3.63
CA ALA A 158 5.63 16.79 2.35
C ALA A 158 4.88 15.46 2.28
N SER A 159 4.94 14.67 3.34
CA SER A 159 4.29 13.37 3.44
C SER A 159 2.77 13.48 3.50
N LEU A 160 2.23 14.41 4.30
CA LEU A 160 0.80 14.67 4.36
C LEU A 160 0.26 15.17 3.01
N THR A 161 0.97 16.10 2.35
CA THR A 161 0.56 16.56 1.02
C THR A 161 0.53 15.41 0.04
N ALA A 162 1.58 14.59 -0.01
CA ALA A 162 1.62 13.42 -0.90
C ALA A 162 0.50 12.42 -0.61
N GLY A 163 0.30 12.06 0.66
CA GLY A 163 -0.75 11.13 1.09
C GLY A 163 -2.15 11.64 0.79
N ILE A 164 -2.45 12.91 1.07
CA ILE A 164 -3.75 13.52 0.76
C ILE A 164 -3.97 13.58 -0.75
N THR A 165 -2.99 14.04 -1.53
CA THR A 165 -3.12 14.12 -2.99
C THR A 165 -3.43 12.77 -3.61
N VAL A 166 -2.69 11.73 -3.22
CA VAL A 166 -2.90 10.38 -3.75
C VAL A 166 -4.20 9.78 -3.21
N GLY A 167 -4.52 9.95 -1.93
CA GLY A 167 -5.77 9.47 -1.34
C GLY A 167 -7.01 10.09 -2.00
N VAL A 168 -6.99 11.40 -2.29
CA VAL A 168 -8.08 12.09 -2.99
C VAL A 168 -8.17 11.60 -4.43
N MET A 169 -7.05 11.47 -5.13
CA MET A 169 -7.05 10.93 -6.49
C MET A 169 -7.66 9.53 -6.52
N GLN A 170 -7.22 8.63 -5.64
CA GLN A 170 -7.72 7.27 -5.57
C GLN A 170 -9.21 7.23 -5.20
N PHE A 171 -9.63 8.06 -4.25
CA PHE A 171 -11.04 8.22 -3.89
C PHE A 171 -11.88 8.65 -5.10
N VAL A 172 -11.43 9.65 -5.87
CA VAL A 172 -12.14 10.12 -7.07
C VAL A 172 -12.19 9.03 -8.14
N LEU A 173 -11.08 8.32 -8.38
CA LEU A 173 -11.02 7.23 -9.35
C LEU A 173 -12.01 6.11 -9.00
N ASN A 174 -12.08 5.74 -7.71
CA ASN A 174 -13.04 4.77 -7.22
C ASN A 174 -14.50 5.23 -7.38
N MET A 175 -14.76 6.52 -7.20
CA MET A 175 -16.11 7.08 -7.31
C MET A 175 -16.57 7.35 -8.76
N THR A 176 -15.65 7.52 -9.70
CA THR A 176 -15.98 8.05 -11.05
C THR A 176 -15.58 7.14 -12.20
N ILE A 177 -14.55 6.31 -12.03
CA ILE A 177 -13.97 5.49 -13.10
C ILE A 177 -14.18 4.01 -12.84
N ALA A 178 -14.20 3.57 -11.57
CA ALA A 178 -14.40 2.16 -11.24
C ALA A 178 -15.71 1.66 -11.87
N PHE A 179 -15.59 0.73 -12.82
CA PHE A 179 -16.62 0.52 -13.85
C PHE A 179 -17.54 -0.62 -13.46
N SER A 180 -18.65 -0.36 -12.75
CA SER A 180 -19.65 -1.40 -12.39
C SER A 180 -19.04 -2.72 -11.84
N ALA A 181 -17.82 -2.66 -11.32
CA ALA A 181 -17.13 -3.80 -10.76
C ALA A 181 -17.67 -3.88 -9.35
N TRP A 182 -18.41 -4.96 -9.09
CA TRP A 182 -19.18 -5.33 -7.91
C TRP A 182 -18.35 -5.44 -6.62
N MET A 183 -17.38 -4.55 -6.44
CA MET A 183 -16.51 -4.40 -5.31
C MET A 183 -16.96 -3.16 -4.56
N SER A 184 -16.94 -3.26 -3.24
CA SER A 184 -17.27 -2.20 -2.29
C SER A 184 -16.60 -0.83 -2.50
N GLN A 185 -15.72 -0.68 -3.50
CA GLN A 185 -14.98 0.54 -3.82
C GLN A 185 -15.83 1.66 -4.45
N ALA A 186 -17.00 1.37 -5.02
CA ALA A 186 -17.90 2.37 -5.61
C ALA A 186 -18.84 3.06 -4.60
N ASP A 187 -18.76 2.70 -3.33
CA ASP A 187 -19.50 3.34 -2.24
C ASP A 187 -18.63 4.43 -1.56
N PRO A 188 -19.11 5.67 -1.38
CA PRO A 188 -18.32 6.76 -0.78
C PRO A 188 -17.77 6.44 0.60
N PHE A 189 -18.55 5.74 1.44
CA PHE A 189 -18.13 5.40 2.79
C PHE A 189 -16.96 4.42 2.72
N THR A 190 -17.12 3.38 1.92
CA THR A 190 -16.11 2.35 1.77
C THR A 190 -14.84 2.85 1.06
N ALA A 191 -14.96 3.68 0.03
CA ALA A 191 -13.82 4.33 -0.62
C ALA A 191 -13.05 5.23 0.36
N PHE A 192 -13.75 5.90 1.29
CA PHE A 192 -13.10 6.69 2.32
C PHE A 192 -12.23 5.84 3.26
N TYR A 193 -12.77 4.75 3.83
CA TYR A 193 -12.03 3.92 4.80
C TYR A 193 -10.98 3.01 4.16
N GLN A 194 -11.17 2.60 2.91
CA GLN A 194 -10.21 1.72 2.23
C GLN A 194 -9.02 2.47 1.68
N VAL A 195 -9.18 3.74 1.34
CA VAL A 195 -8.22 4.46 0.51
C VAL A 195 -7.82 5.77 1.14
N LEU A 196 -8.74 6.73 1.27
CA LEU A 196 -8.39 8.08 1.71
C LEU A 196 -7.85 8.10 3.14
N LEU A 197 -8.56 7.47 4.08
CA LEU A 197 -8.14 7.43 5.49
C LEU A 197 -6.78 6.73 5.68
N PRO A 198 -6.53 5.53 5.12
CA PRO A 198 -5.22 4.90 5.17
C PRO A 198 -4.10 5.78 4.61
N MET A 199 -4.32 6.50 3.50
CA MET A 199 -3.31 7.40 2.92
C MET A 199 -3.00 8.60 3.81
N VAL A 200 -4.01 9.16 4.47
CA VAL A 200 -3.83 10.24 5.45
C VAL A 200 -3.05 9.75 6.66
N ILE A 201 -3.41 8.59 7.22
CA ILE A 201 -2.69 7.98 8.34
C ILE A 201 -1.25 7.68 7.94
N LEU A 202 -1.04 7.13 6.74
CA LEU A 202 0.30 6.88 6.21
C LEU A 202 1.12 8.17 6.08
N GLY A 203 0.48 9.26 5.63
CA GLY A 203 1.07 10.59 5.57
C GLY A 203 1.64 11.07 6.91
N ILE A 204 1.09 10.60 8.03
CA ILE A 204 1.56 10.88 9.40
C ILE A 204 2.62 9.87 9.86
N LEU A 205 2.44 8.58 9.57
CA LEU A 205 3.33 7.52 10.07
C LEU A 205 4.67 7.47 9.33
N ALA A 206 4.66 7.61 8.00
CA ALA A 206 5.86 7.57 7.18
C ALA A 206 6.97 8.56 7.58
N PRO A 207 6.70 9.85 7.90
CA PRO A 207 7.74 10.78 8.31
C PRO A 207 8.32 10.42 9.69
N ILE A 208 7.56 9.77 10.57
CA ILE A 208 8.06 9.25 11.85
C ILE A 208 9.08 8.14 11.58
N ILE A 209 8.72 7.15 10.76
CA ILE A 209 9.60 6.04 10.39
C ILE A 209 10.84 6.56 9.66
N ALA A 210 10.66 7.42 8.67
CA ALA A 210 11.74 8.05 7.93
C ALA A 210 12.68 8.82 8.85
N LYS A 211 12.15 9.54 9.86
CA LYS A 211 12.97 10.26 10.83
C LYS A 211 13.81 9.30 11.67
N VAL A 212 13.25 8.18 12.12
CA VAL A 212 13.99 7.14 12.82
C VAL A 212 15.12 6.59 11.95
N PHE A 213 14.88 6.34 10.65
CA PHE A 213 15.93 5.88 9.73
C PHE A 213 17.09 6.89 9.59
N THR A 214 16.80 8.20 9.65
CA THR A 214 17.86 9.22 9.68
C THR A 214 18.74 9.15 10.92
N TRP A 215 18.22 8.69 12.07
CA TRP A 215 19.02 8.52 13.29
C TRP A 215 20.00 7.36 13.22
N TYR A 216 19.67 6.32 12.45
CA TYR A 216 20.51 5.14 12.27
C TYR A 216 21.43 5.20 11.05
N GLY A 217 21.54 6.36 10.38
CA GLY A 217 22.44 6.54 9.26
C GLY A 217 22.05 5.79 7.98
N LEU A 218 20.79 5.36 7.84
CA LEU A 218 20.28 4.66 6.64
C LEU A 218 20.08 5.62 5.44
N MET A 219 20.87 6.68 5.36
CA MET A 219 20.75 7.74 4.36
C MET A 219 21.72 7.53 3.20
N PRO A 220 21.25 7.65 1.95
CA PRO A 220 22.10 7.51 0.78
C PRO A 220 23.09 8.67 0.69
N GLY A 221 24.39 8.35 0.63
CA GLY A 221 25.48 9.32 0.60
C GLY A 221 26.04 9.72 1.98
N GLY A 222 25.67 9.01 3.05
CA GLY A 222 26.30 9.15 4.36
C GLY A 222 27.72 8.59 4.37
N HIS A 223 28.67 9.36 3.87
CA HIS A 223 30.02 9.33 4.43
C HIS A 223 29.94 9.97 5.82
N SER A 224 30.15 9.15 6.86
CA SER A 224 30.79 9.60 8.09
C SER A 224 32.17 10.17 7.77
#